data_AF-A0A0X3Y7Q8-F1
#
_entry.id   AF-A0A0X3Y7Q8-F1
#
_cell.length_a   1.000
_cell.length_b   1.000
_cell.length_c   1.000
_cell.angle_alpha   90.00
_cell.angle_beta   90.00
_cell.angle_gamma   90.00
#
_symmetry.space_group_name_H-M   'P 1'
#
loop_
_entity.id
_entity.type
_entity.pdbx_description
1 polymer ?
#
loop_
_entity_poly.entity_id
_entity_poly.type
_entity_poly.pdbx_seq_one_letter_code
_entity_poly.pdbx_strand_id
1 'polypeptide(L)' 'MWITSDGRIRHQLLPNGRYDEARGTRESAYQGRYEVKGNQIDYWDDTGFTADGVFVDENTLHHGGMIFRRRQ' A
#
# COMPACT_ATOMS: atom_id res chain seq x y z
N MET A 1 -1.03 -0.55 9.53
CA MET A 1 -0.06 -1.11 8.55
C MET A 1 -0.77 -2.19 7.76
N TRP A 2 -0.45 -2.36 6.48
CA TRP A 2 -1.06 -3.34 5.58
C TRP A 2 -0.02 -4.39 5.23
N ILE A 3 -0.33 -5.68 5.33
CA ILE A 3 0.66 -6.75 5.14
C ILE A 3 0.05 -7.87 4.30
N THR A 4 0.82 -8.45 3.37
CA THR A 4 0.38 -9.66 2.65
C THR A 4 0.25 -10.86 3.60
N SER A 5 -0.55 -11.85 3.22
CA SER A 5 -0.83 -13.01 4.09
C SER A 5 0.43 -13.81 4.48
N ASP A 6 1.45 -13.79 3.64
CA ASP A 6 2.76 -14.42 3.85
C ASP A 6 3.76 -13.53 4.59
N GLY A 7 3.39 -12.29 4.94
CA GLY A 7 4.22 -11.36 5.71
C GLY A 7 5.39 -10.74 4.94
N ARG A 8 5.58 -11.08 3.67
CA ARG A 8 6.76 -10.65 2.89
C ARG A 8 6.67 -9.19 2.45
N ILE A 9 5.48 -8.66 2.26
CA ILE A 9 5.28 -7.26 1.84
C ILE A 9 4.55 -6.51 2.94
N ARG A 10 5.13 -5.38 3.35
CA ARG A 10 4.62 -4.47 4.36
C ARG A 10 4.39 -3.13 3.71
N HIS A 11 3.15 -2.68 3.70
CA HIS A 11 2.70 -1.45 3.08
C HIS A 11 2.14 -0.52 4.16
N GLN A 12 2.69 0.68 4.26
CA GLN A 12 2.35 1.64 5.30
C GLN A 12 1.84 2.93 4.66
N LEU A 13 0.64 3.34 5.07
CA LEU A 13 0.10 4.66 4.79
C LEU A 13 0.51 5.60 5.93
N LEU A 14 1.23 6.65 5.60
CA LEU A 14 1.78 7.63 6.53
C LEU A 14 0.82 8.83 6.69
N PRO A 15 0.77 9.48 7.87
CA PRO A 15 -0.16 10.58 8.14
C PRO A 15 0.02 11.81 7.24
N ASN A 16 1.18 11.95 6.60
CA ASN A 16 1.51 13.04 5.68
C ASN A 16 1.03 12.77 4.24
N GLY A 17 0.17 11.78 4.01
CA GLY A 17 -0.34 11.44 2.67
C GLY A 17 0.69 10.70 1.80
N ARG A 18 1.73 10.13 2.42
CA ARG A 18 2.76 9.32 1.74
C ARG A 18 2.57 7.85 2.06
N TYR A 19 3.01 6.98 1.17
CA TYR A 19 3.09 5.55 1.44
C TYR A 19 4.54 5.07 1.38
N ASP A 20 4.80 4.00 2.11
CA ASP A 20 6.05 3.24 2.09
C ASP A 20 5.73 1.75 1.96
N GLU A 21 6.36 1.08 0.99
CA GLU A 21 6.24 -0.37 0.80
C GLU A 21 7.60 -1.03 0.94
N ALA A 22 7.74 -1.90 1.95
CA ALA A 22 8.89 -2.77 2.14
C ALA A 22 8.60 -4.18 1.60
N ARG A 23 9.56 -4.76 0.88
CA ARG A 23 9.50 -6.11 0.31
C ARG A 23 10.66 -6.96 0.81
N GLY A 24 10.36 -7.96 1.64
CA GLY A 24 11.36 -8.85 2.22
C GLY A 24 12.39 -8.09 3.07
N THR A 25 13.64 -8.12 2.64
CA THR A 25 14.77 -7.41 3.26
C THR A 25 14.98 -6.00 2.70
N ARG A 26 14.32 -5.65 1.59
CA ARG A 26 14.40 -4.31 1.02
C ARG A 26 13.35 -3.43 1.70
N GLU A 27 13.81 -2.66 2.66
CA GLU A 27 13.04 -1.57 3.24
C GLU A 27 12.80 -0.49 2.19
N SER A 28 11.63 0.15 2.22
CA SER A 28 11.28 1.25 1.33
C SER A 28 11.52 0.94 -0.16
N ALA A 29 11.05 -0.23 -0.60
CA ALA A 29 11.14 -0.66 -1.99
C ALA A 29 10.40 0.29 -2.94
N TYR A 30 9.24 0.80 -2.50
CA TYR A 30 8.45 1.83 -3.19
C TYR A 30 7.97 2.88 -2.19
N GLN A 31 7.96 4.14 -2.63
CA GLN A 31 7.57 5.28 -1.82
C GLN A 31 6.99 6.35 -2.71
N GLY A 32 5.94 7.00 -2.22
CA GLY A 32 5.27 8.00 -3.02
C GLY A 32 4.12 8.64 -2.28
N ARG A 33 3.33 9.44 -2.99
CA ARG A 33 2.07 9.99 -2.49
C ARG A 33 0.93 9.04 -2.79
N TYR A 34 -0.10 9.09 -1.97
CA TYR A 34 -1.35 8.39 -2.23
C TYR A 34 -2.55 9.33 -2.09
N GLU A 35 -3.66 8.95 -2.68
CA GLU A 35 -4.95 9.64 -2.57
C GLU A 35 -6.05 8.61 -2.40
N VAL A 36 -6.99 8.84 -1.48
CA VAL A 36 -8.13 7.94 -1.25
C VAL A 36 -9.41 8.63 -1.71
N LYS A 37 -10.18 7.96 -2.57
CA LYS A 37 -11.48 8.39 -3.07
C LYS A 37 -12.52 7.31 -2.81
N GLY A 38 -13.31 7.48 -1.75
CA GLY A 38 -14.24 6.45 -1.31
C GLY A 38 -13.48 5.20 -0.87
N ASN A 39 -13.66 4.08 -1.58
CA ASN A 39 -12.92 2.84 -1.36
C ASN A 39 -11.75 2.64 -2.33
N GLN A 40 -11.53 3.53 -3.29
CA GLN A 40 -10.37 3.50 -4.18
C GLN A 40 -9.20 4.22 -3.52
N ILE A 41 -7.98 3.71 -3.72
CA ILE A 41 -6.73 4.38 -3.39
C ILE A 41 -5.83 4.41 -4.62
N ASP A 42 -5.34 5.59 -4.97
CA ASP A 42 -4.42 5.82 -6.07
C ASP A 42 -3.04 6.19 -5.51
N TYR A 43 -1.98 5.72 -6.15
CA TYR A 43 -0.59 5.91 -5.75
C TYR A 43 0.22 6.53 -6.88
N TRP A 44 1.10 7.45 -6.53
CA TRP A 44 2.12 8.00 -7.43
C TRP A 44 3.46 7.87 -6.73
N ASP A 45 4.26 6.94 -7.23
CA ASP A 45 5.62 6.67 -6.75
C ASP A 45 6.58 7.78 -7.21
N ASP A 46 7.57 8.08 -6.38
CA ASP A 46 8.57 9.12 -6.66
C ASP A 46 9.44 8.79 -7.89
N THR A 47 9.49 7.51 -8.31
CA THR A 47 10.19 7.07 -9.53
C THR A 47 9.36 7.26 -10.81
N GLY A 48 8.11 7.73 -10.71
CA GLY A 48 7.25 8.03 -11.85
C GLY A 48 6.28 6.90 -12.24
N PHE A 49 6.19 5.83 -11.45
CA PHE A 49 5.15 4.80 -11.60
C PHE A 49 3.86 5.19 -10.88
N THR A 50 2.72 4.77 -11.43
CA THR A 50 1.41 4.91 -10.81
C THR A 50 0.80 3.55 -10.53
N ALA A 51 0.12 3.43 -9.40
CA ALA A 51 -0.58 2.20 -9.04
C ALA A 51 -1.94 2.53 -8.42
N ASP A 52 -2.81 1.53 -8.38
CA ASP A 52 -4.15 1.68 -7.83
C ASP A 52 -4.47 0.52 -6.87
N GLY A 53 -5.48 0.72 -6.04
CA GLY A 53 -5.99 -0.29 -5.14
C GLY A 53 -7.41 0.01 -4.66
N VAL A 54 -8.02 -1.01 -4.06
CA VAL A 54 -9.40 -0.97 -3.58
C VAL A 54 -9.45 -1.52 -2.15
N PHE A 55 -10.01 -0.75 -1.24
CA PHE A 55 -10.44 -1.24 0.06
C PHE A 55 -11.72 -2.05 -0.13
N VAL A 56 -11.61 -3.38 -0.03
CA VAL A 56 -12.75 -4.30 -0.20
C VAL A 56 -13.57 -4.36 1.09
N ASP A 57 -12.90 -4.23 2.23
CA ASP A 57 -13.50 -4.10 3.55
C ASP A 57 -12.55 -3.28 4.47
N GLU A 58 -12.91 -3.12 5.74
CA GLU A 58 -12.16 -2.30 6.71
C GLU A 58 -10.72 -2.80 6.97
N ASN A 59 -10.45 -4.08 6.68
CA ASN A 59 -9.20 -4.77 6.96
C ASN A 59 -8.56 -5.42 5.73
N THR A 60 -9.13 -5.23 4.52
CA THR A 60 -8.62 -5.83 3.28
C THR A 60 -8.43 -4.79 2.19
N LEU A 61 -7.19 -4.69 1.69
CA LEU A 61 -6.80 -3.84 0.56
C LEU A 61 -6.33 -4.72 -0.60
N HIS A 62 -6.96 -4.59 -1.75
CA HIS A 62 -6.50 -5.17 -3.01
C HIS A 62 -5.67 -4.15 -3.75
N HIS A 63 -4.40 -4.46 -4.05
CA HIS A 63 -3.47 -3.51 -4.67
C HIS A 63 -2.41 -4.24 -5.47
N GLY A 64 -2.17 -3.84 -6.73
CA GLY A 64 -1.10 -4.42 -7.57
C GLY A 64 -1.19 -5.94 -7.75
N GLY A 65 -2.42 -6.49 -7.79
CA GLY A 65 -2.66 -7.94 -7.87
C GLY A 65 -2.45 -8.69 -6.54
N MET A 66 -2.17 -7.98 -5.45
CA MET A 66 -1.93 -8.55 -4.12
C MET A 66 -3.08 -8.21 -3.18
N ILE A 67 -3.26 -9.05 -2.15
CA ILE A 67 -4.21 -8.82 -1.06
C ILE A 67 -3.43 -8.52 0.20
N PHE A 68 -3.66 -7.33 0.76
CA PHE A 68 -3.10 -6.90 2.02
C PHE A 68 -4.17 -6.95 3.11
N ARG A 69 -3.75 -7.36 4.30
CA ARG A 69 -4.55 -7.30 5.51
C ARG A 69 -4.06 -6.21 6.44
N ARG A 70 -4.98 -5.49 7.06
CA ARG A 70 -4.67 -4.49 8.07
C ARG A 70 -4.15 -5.19 9.31
N ARG A 71 -2.90 -4.91 9.67
CA ARG A 71 -2.32 -5.24 10.97
C ARG A 71 -2.65 -4.12 11.94
N GLN A 72 -3.34 -4.50 13.02
CA GLN A 72 -3.55 -3.67 14.22
C GLN A 72 -2.22 -3.39 14.92
#